data_AF-A0A0M8YM01-F1
#
_entry.id   AF-A0A0M8YM01-F1
#
_cell.length_a   1.000
_cell.length_b   1.000
_cell.length_c   1.000
_cell.angle_alpha   90.00
_cell.angle_beta   90.00
_cell.angle_gamma   90.00
#
_symmetry.space_group_name_H-M   'P 1'
#
loop_
_entity.id
_entity.type
_entity.pdbx_description
1 polymer ?
#
loop_
_entity_poly.entity_id
_entity_poly.type
_entity_poly.pdbx_seq_one_letter_code
_entity_poly.pdbx_strand_id
1 'polypeptide(L)'
;MAELNKDFQIEVGGLLMGPGTPYVIADVPGFGTPDLRSQDVDSPAGDGVFPGVDYYGMRAVRIEAAIRTPGDPAAAADALAALHRMAATAAVRKKAGALTSLRVKWPGRPARRFYGRVRRAEAITTAQLIHGWVPLDLGFDALDSTVHDDVEQSLVLPLDISQDAFGFKAPVIAPITTGVSNPATRPGWMTNRGDLPAFPKLRISGPVANPRVWIAETGKALQLALTLGPGEYVEIDTRLGARWVVKNGFGSAQTALSTSSRLDQFQIPPGRSELRWTATDYTNTTRLAITWRDAYTAL
;
A
#
# COMPACT_ATOMS: atom_id res chain seq x y z
N MET A 1 13.76 -1.36 9.20
CA MET A 1 13.19 -0.09 8.69
C MET A 1 13.40 0.95 9.79
N ALA A 2 13.78 2.19 9.48
CA ALA A 2 14.03 3.19 10.52
C ALA A 2 12.72 3.60 11.23
N GLU A 3 12.72 3.82 12.54
CA GLU A 3 11.53 4.31 13.24
C GLU A 3 11.40 5.83 13.10
N LEU A 4 10.17 6.33 12.85
CA LEU A 4 9.87 7.77 12.80
C LEU A 4 9.30 8.20 14.15
N ASN A 5 10.20 8.47 15.10
CA ASN A 5 9.87 8.71 16.51
C ASN A 5 9.70 10.19 16.86
N LYS A 6 10.04 11.11 15.96
CA LYS A 6 9.90 12.56 16.16
C LYS A 6 9.12 13.21 15.03
N ASP A 7 8.37 14.24 15.37
CA ASP A 7 7.70 15.09 14.38
C ASP A 7 8.72 15.72 13.43
N PHE A 8 8.31 15.94 12.18
CA PHE A 8 9.14 16.41 11.06
C PHE A 8 10.26 15.44 10.65
N GLN A 9 10.19 14.16 11.03
CA GLN A 9 11.06 13.13 10.45
C GLN A 9 10.50 12.60 9.13
N ILE A 10 11.41 12.33 8.21
CA ILE A 10 11.12 11.70 6.92
C ILE A 10 12.10 10.54 6.71
N GLU A 11 11.62 9.42 6.20
CA GLU A 11 12.48 8.33 5.73
C GLU A 11 12.28 8.10 4.24
N VAL A 12 13.37 8.13 3.48
CA VAL A 12 13.38 7.87 2.04
C VAL A 12 14.27 6.69 1.74
N GLY A 13 13.69 5.58 1.27
CA GLY A 13 14.46 4.40 0.85
C GLY A 13 15.42 3.85 1.92
N GLY A 14 15.05 3.96 3.19
CA GLY A 14 15.82 3.55 4.35
C GLY A 14 16.66 4.66 5.00
N LEU A 15 16.79 5.83 4.38
CA LEU A 15 17.54 6.95 4.94
C LEU A 15 16.64 7.87 5.76
N LEU A 16 16.88 7.96 7.06
CA LEU A 16 16.15 8.84 7.97
C LEU A 16 16.73 10.27 7.92
N MET A 17 15.84 11.26 7.82
CA MET A 17 16.11 12.69 7.80
C MET A 17 15.24 13.43 8.83
N GLY A 18 15.67 14.62 9.23
CA GLY A 18 14.97 15.46 10.18
C GLY A 18 15.58 15.41 11.60
N PRO A 19 14.80 15.78 12.63
CA PRO A 19 15.32 15.94 13.99
C PRO A 19 16.06 14.71 14.52
N GLY A 20 17.26 14.91 15.05
CA GLY A 20 18.12 13.84 15.58
C GLY A 20 18.98 13.11 14.53
N THR A 21 19.02 13.60 13.29
CA THR A 21 19.90 13.10 12.22
C THR A 21 20.82 14.22 11.73
N PRO A 22 21.90 13.92 10.98
CA PRO A 22 22.71 14.95 10.35
C PRO A 22 21.99 15.67 9.19
N TYR A 23 20.83 15.18 8.74
CA TYR A 23 20.04 15.79 7.67
C TYR A 23 18.96 16.71 8.26
N VAL A 24 19.14 18.01 8.12
CA VAL A 24 18.18 19.02 8.54
C VAL A 24 17.24 19.32 7.37
N ILE A 25 15.94 19.16 7.57
CA ILE A 25 14.91 19.45 6.56
C ILE A 25 14.52 20.91 6.66
N ALA A 26 14.51 21.62 5.53
CA ALA A 26 14.10 23.02 5.42
C ALA A 26 12.64 23.14 4.94
N ASP A 27 12.31 22.47 3.83
CA ASP A 27 10.96 22.46 3.26
C ASP A 27 10.68 21.15 2.51
N VAL A 28 9.40 20.82 2.35
CA VAL A 28 8.95 19.62 1.64
C VAL A 28 7.72 19.93 0.77
N PRO A 29 7.89 20.65 -0.35
CA PRO A 29 6.77 20.91 -1.25
C PRO A 29 6.36 19.63 -2.00
N GLY A 30 5.12 19.63 -2.49
CA GLY A 30 4.56 18.50 -3.25
C GLY A 30 3.57 17.62 -2.49
N PHE A 31 3.20 17.95 -1.25
CA PHE A 31 2.11 17.27 -0.52
C PHE A 31 0.70 17.74 -0.89
N GLY A 32 0.58 18.76 -1.74
CA GLY A 32 -0.70 19.22 -2.28
C GLY A 32 -1.32 18.25 -3.30
N THR A 33 -2.22 18.79 -4.12
CA THR A 33 -2.88 18.04 -5.20
C THR A 33 -1.83 17.56 -6.22
N PRO A 34 -1.85 16.28 -6.62
CA PRO A 34 -1.02 15.78 -7.72
C PRO A 34 -1.34 16.47 -9.05
N ASP A 35 -0.45 16.34 -10.03
CA ASP A 35 -0.71 16.80 -11.39
C ASP A 35 -1.99 16.18 -11.95
N LEU A 36 -2.81 16.98 -12.66
CA LEU A 36 -4.03 16.51 -13.29
C LEU A 36 -3.82 16.19 -14.77
N ARG A 37 -4.39 15.06 -15.20
CA ARG A 37 -4.59 14.74 -16.61
C ARG A 37 -6.08 14.93 -16.91
N SER A 38 -6.41 16.10 -17.46
CA SER A 38 -7.79 16.43 -17.85
C SER A 38 -8.12 15.96 -19.26
N GLN A 39 -9.40 15.84 -19.55
CA GLN A 39 -9.95 15.42 -20.84
C GLN A 39 -11.01 16.40 -21.33
N ASP A 40 -10.86 17.67 -20.97
CA ASP A 40 -11.79 18.72 -21.36
C ASP A 40 -11.80 18.89 -22.88
N VAL A 41 -12.98 19.16 -23.41
CA VAL A 41 -13.19 19.36 -24.84
C VAL A 41 -13.77 20.74 -25.06
N ASP A 42 -13.17 21.52 -25.96
CA ASP A 42 -13.66 22.84 -26.31
C ASP A 42 -15.09 22.78 -26.83
N SER A 43 -15.92 23.76 -26.44
CA SER A 43 -17.27 23.89 -26.97
C SER A 43 -17.20 24.26 -28.46
N PRO A 44 -17.78 23.47 -29.39
CA PRO A 44 -17.62 23.72 -30.82
C PRO A 44 -18.33 24.97 -31.37
N ALA A 45 -19.32 25.50 -30.64
CA ALA A 45 -20.21 26.55 -31.15
C ALA A 45 -20.56 27.64 -30.10
N GLY A 46 -19.79 27.75 -29.02
CA GLY A 46 -19.97 28.77 -28.01
C GLY A 46 -18.77 28.89 -27.08
N ASP A 47 -18.82 29.84 -26.15
CA ASP A 47 -17.75 30.04 -25.18
C ASP A 47 -17.72 28.89 -24.15
N GLY A 48 -16.51 28.50 -23.73
CA GLY A 48 -16.28 27.54 -22.66
C GLY A 48 -15.89 26.13 -23.14
N VAL A 49 -15.86 25.20 -22.19
CA VAL A 49 -15.39 23.81 -22.36
C VAL A 49 -16.39 22.82 -21.74
N PHE A 50 -16.47 21.63 -22.31
CA PHE A 50 -17.14 20.48 -21.68
C PHE A 50 -16.14 19.77 -20.77
N PRO A 51 -16.44 19.63 -19.46
CA PRO A 51 -15.54 18.98 -18.54
C PRO A 51 -15.41 17.49 -18.86
N GLY A 52 -14.17 17.03 -18.96
CA GLY A 52 -13.84 15.63 -19.16
C GLY A 52 -13.66 14.88 -17.84
N VAL A 53 -13.12 13.67 -17.93
CA VAL A 53 -12.70 12.92 -16.72
C VAL A 53 -11.29 13.30 -16.35
N ASP A 54 -11.13 13.77 -15.12
CA ASP A 54 -9.83 14.06 -14.54
C ASP A 54 -9.20 12.85 -13.86
N TYR A 55 -7.90 12.66 -14.10
CA TYR A 55 -7.11 11.66 -13.42
C TYR A 55 -5.87 12.27 -12.79
N TYR A 56 -5.61 11.94 -11.53
CA TYR A 56 -4.33 12.27 -10.92
C TYR A 56 -3.18 11.53 -11.61
N GLY A 57 -2.09 12.25 -11.83
CA GLY A 57 -0.78 11.76 -12.22
C GLY A 57 0.04 11.35 -10.99
N MET A 58 1.35 11.26 -11.22
CA MET A 58 2.29 11.07 -10.11
C MET A 58 2.33 12.33 -9.23
N ARG A 59 2.70 12.16 -7.97
CA ARG A 59 2.94 13.27 -7.04
C ARG A 59 4.45 13.45 -6.88
N ALA A 60 4.99 14.54 -7.40
CA ALA A 60 6.39 14.89 -7.24
C ALA A 60 6.60 15.59 -5.88
N VAL A 61 7.28 14.90 -4.95
CA VAL A 61 7.66 15.44 -3.65
C VAL A 61 9.12 15.86 -3.71
N ARG A 62 9.40 17.13 -3.42
CA ARG A 62 10.76 17.64 -3.28
C ARG A 62 11.06 17.78 -1.79
N ILE A 63 12.24 17.37 -1.37
CA ILE A 63 12.72 17.53 0.00
C ILE A 63 13.95 18.42 -0.07
N GLU A 64 13.79 19.66 0.39
CA GLU A 64 14.87 20.61 0.53
C GLU A 64 15.51 20.41 1.91
N ALA A 65 16.78 20.02 1.93
CA ALA A 65 17.48 19.65 3.16
C ALA A 65 18.91 20.15 3.15
N ALA A 66 19.62 19.97 4.25
CA ALA A 66 21.06 20.16 4.32
C ALA A 66 21.69 19.14 5.26
N ILE A 67 22.91 18.70 4.95
CA ILE A 67 23.75 18.00 5.90
C ILE A 67 24.37 19.04 6.82
N ARG A 68 24.27 18.81 8.14
CA ARG A 68 24.87 19.66 9.17
C ARG A 68 25.66 18.80 10.16
N THR A 69 26.98 18.86 10.02
CA THR A 69 27.98 18.21 10.90
C THR A 69 29.06 19.22 11.26
N PRO A 70 28.76 20.21 12.14
CA PRO A 70 29.62 21.37 12.34
C PRO A 70 31.07 21.00 12.69
N GLY A 71 32.03 21.49 11.89
CA GLY A 71 33.45 21.23 12.11
C GLY A 71 33.93 19.82 11.74
N ASP A 72 33.07 18.97 11.19
CA ASP A 72 33.39 17.61 10.77
C ASP A 72 33.07 17.40 9.27
N PRO A 73 34.03 17.71 8.39
CA PRO A 73 33.87 17.51 6.95
C PRO A 73 33.85 16.03 6.55
N ALA A 74 34.47 15.14 7.33
CA ALA A 74 34.46 13.71 7.07
C ALA A 74 33.07 13.12 7.29
N ALA A 75 32.42 13.46 8.41
CA ALA A 75 31.03 13.08 8.67
C ALA A 75 30.06 13.64 7.62
N ALA A 76 30.31 14.86 7.12
CA ALA A 76 29.51 15.43 6.02
C ALA A 76 29.63 14.59 4.74
N ALA A 77 30.86 14.19 4.39
CA ALA A 77 31.12 13.34 3.23
C ALA A 77 30.49 11.94 3.37
N ASP A 78 30.55 11.34 4.56
CA ASP A 78 29.92 10.05 4.84
C ASP A 78 28.40 10.11 4.75
N ALA A 79 27.79 11.18 5.27
CA ALA A 79 26.36 11.44 5.14
C ALA A 79 25.96 11.65 3.67
N LEU A 80 26.76 12.36 2.89
CA LEU A 80 26.52 12.51 1.44
C LEU A 80 26.65 11.18 0.71
N ALA A 81 27.63 10.35 1.07
CA ALA A 81 27.79 9.01 0.51
C ALA A 81 26.63 8.08 0.88
N ALA A 82 26.05 8.19 2.07
CA ALA A 82 24.84 7.45 2.46
C ALA A 82 23.62 7.86 1.62
N LEU A 83 23.46 9.16 1.34
CA LEU A 83 22.44 9.67 0.43
C LEU A 83 22.56 9.06 -0.97
N HIS A 84 23.75 9.13 -1.57
CA HIS A 84 23.99 8.56 -2.91
C HIS A 84 23.80 7.05 -2.94
N ARG A 85 24.20 6.31 -1.90
CA ARG A 85 23.98 4.85 -1.81
C ARG A 85 22.49 4.51 -1.79
N MET A 86 21.70 5.24 -1.01
CA MET A 86 20.25 5.07 -0.97
C MET A 86 19.63 5.28 -2.37
N ALA A 87 19.98 6.38 -3.05
CA ALA A 87 19.48 6.68 -4.39
C ALA A 87 19.96 5.67 -5.46
N ALA A 88 21.15 5.09 -5.28
CA ALA A 88 21.74 4.12 -6.20
C ALA A 88 21.22 2.67 -6.03
N THR A 89 20.29 2.41 -5.10
CA THR A 89 19.79 1.08 -4.78
C THR A 89 19.31 0.30 -6.01
N ALA A 90 20.13 -0.66 -6.46
CA ALA A 90 19.90 -1.40 -7.71
C ALA A 90 18.61 -2.22 -7.70
N ALA A 91 18.20 -2.75 -6.54
CA ALA A 91 16.99 -3.55 -6.37
C ALA A 91 15.70 -2.77 -6.74
N VAL A 92 15.73 -1.44 -6.64
CA VAL A 92 14.63 -0.56 -7.04
C VAL A 92 14.88 -0.03 -8.46
N ARG A 93 16.09 0.46 -8.74
CA ARG A 93 16.40 1.16 -10.00
C ARG A 93 16.43 0.24 -11.23
N LYS A 94 16.93 -1.00 -11.09
CA LYS A 94 17.09 -1.96 -12.19
C LYS A 94 15.93 -2.93 -12.34
N LYS A 95 14.97 -2.94 -11.39
CA LYS A 95 13.82 -3.85 -11.42
C LYS A 95 12.57 -3.10 -11.86
N ALA A 96 11.95 -3.55 -12.96
CA ALA A 96 10.67 -3.03 -13.41
C ALA A 96 9.61 -3.20 -12.32
N GLY A 97 8.76 -2.19 -12.12
CA GLY A 97 7.71 -2.20 -11.10
C GLY A 97 8.19 -2.17 -9.63
N ALA A 98 9.50 -2.24 -9.36
CA ALA A 98 10.00 -2.10 -7.99
C ALA A 98 9.84 -0.65 -7.51
N LEU A 99 9.28 -0.49 -6.31
CA LEU A 99 9.04 0.79 -5.66
C LEU A 99 9.84 0.84 -4.35
N THR A 100 10.15 2.06 -3.92
CA THR A 100 10.60 2.35 -2.56
C THR A 100 9.56 3.20 -1.84
N SER A 101 9.73 3.39 -0.54
CA SER A 101 8.83 4.21 0.27
C SER A 101 9.45 5.55 0.62
N LEU A 102 8.58 6.56 0.64
CA LEU A 102 8.78 7.82 1.35
C LEU A 102 7.83 7.80 2.55
N ARG A 103 8.36 7.87 3.77
CA ARG A 103 7.56 7.90 5.01
C ARG A 103 7.73 9.26 5.66
N VAL A 104 6.64 9.83 6.15
CA VAL A 104 6.58 11.20 6.65
C VAL A 104 5.84 11.22 7.97
N LYS A 105 6.47 11.79 9.00
CA LYS A 105 5.85 12.05 10.30
C LYS A 105 5.55 13.53 10.42
N TRP A 106 4.36 13.92 9.99
CA TRP A 106 3.88 15.31 10.09
C TRP A 106 3.53 15.65 11.55
N PRO A 107 3.71 16.90 12.01
CA PRO A 107 3.46 17.30 13.39
C PRO A 107 2.06 16.91 13.88
N GLY A 108 2.01 16.26 15.05
CA GLY A 108 0.76 15.84 15.69
C GLY A 108 -0.06 14.78 14.95
N ARG A 109 0.47 14.19 13.86
CA ARG A 109 -0.23 13.17 13.07
C ARG A 109 0.52 11.83 13.07
N PRO A 110 -0.16 10.69 12.87
CA PRO A 110 0.52 9.42 12.59
C PRO A 110 1.44 9.52 11.38
N ALA A 111 2.44 8.63 11.31
CA ALA A 111 3.29 8.58 10.13
C ALA A 111 2.48 8.11 8.90
N ARG A 112 2.76 8.71 7.76
CA ARG A 112 2.17 8.36 6.46
C ARG A 112 3.25 7.89 5.50
N ARG A 113 2.83 7.23 4.43
CA ARG A 113 3.71 6.61 3.44
C ARG A 113 3.23 6.87 2.02
N PHE A 114 4.18 7.10 1.13
CA PHE A 114 4.01 7.12 -0.31
C PHE A 114 4.86 6.00 -0.94
N TYR A 115 4.40 5.47 -2.06
CA TYR A 115 5.12 4.48 -2.85
C TYR A 115 5.58 5.08 -4.17
N GLY A 116 6.86 4.91 -4.47
CA GLY A 116 7.45 5.66 -5.57
C GLY A 116 8.90 5.37 -5.83
N ARG A 117 9.59 6.34 -6.42
CA ARG A 117 11.01 6.24 -6.78
C ARG A 117 11.72 7.55 -6.49
N VAL A 118 12.94 7.45 -5.98
CA VAL A 118 13.87 8.57 -5.91
C VAL A 118 14.33 8.91 -7.34
N ARG A 119 14.15 10.17 -7.75
CA ARG A 119 14.56 10.68 -9.05
C ARG A 119 15.77 11.60 -8.98
N ARG A 120 15.91 12.29 -7.85
CA ARG A 120 17.01 13.23 -7.59
C ARG A 120 17.47 13.05 -6.16
N ALA A 121 18.78 13.05 -5.98
CA ALA A 121 19.44 13.03 -4.67
C ALA A 121 20.85 13.59 -4.87
N GLU A 122 20.99 14.89 -4.70
CA GLU A 122 22.24 15.59 -4.99
C GLU A 122 22.57 16.65 -3.94
N ALA A 123 23.85 16.98 -3.85
CA ALA A 123 24.28 18.20 -3.20
C ALA A 123 24.15 19.38 -4.18
N ILE A 124 23.45 20.43 -3.76
CA ILE A 124 23.33 21.67 -4.55
C ILE A 124 24.73 22.29 -4.75
N THR A 125 25.57 22.22 -3.73
CA THR A 125 26.99 22.56 -3.80
C THR A 125 27.76 21.81 -2.71
N THR A 126 29.01 21.46 -3.00
CA THR A 126 29.95 20.86 -2.02
C THR A 126 30.97 21.86 -1.50
N ALA A 127 30.92 23.12 -1.92
CA ALA A 127 31.89 24.15 -1.53
C ALA A 127 31.92 24.39 -0.01
N GLN A 128 30.81 24.15 0.69
CA GLN A 128 30.67 24.33 2.13
C GLN A 128 30.94 23.06 2.93
N LEU A 129 31.32 21.95 2.27
CA LEU A 129 31.62 20.68 2.94
C LEU A 129 32.75 20.82 3.96
N ILE A 130 33.73 21.70 3.70
CA ILE A 130 34.81 22.05 4.64
C ILE A 130 34.31 22.60 5.99
N HIS A 131 33.09 23.16 6.02
CA HIS A 131 32.44 23.66 7.22
C HIS A 131 31.44 22.66 7.82
N GLY A 132 31.34 21.45 7.26
CA GLY A 132 30.36 20.46 7.64
C GLY A 132 28.93 20.84 7.23
N TRP A 133 28.77 21.63 6.17
CA TRP A 133 27.48 22.05 5.65
C TRP A 133 27.35 21.72 4.17
N VAL A 134 26.32 20.95 3.80
CA VAL A 134 26.07 20.59 2.40
C VAL A 134 24.58 20.71 2.11
N PRO A 135 24.13 21.76 1.38
CA PRO A 135 22.73 21.86 0.98
C PRO A 135 22.38 20.77 -0.03
N LEU A 136 21.21 20.16 0.13
CA LEU A 136 20.73 19.00 -0.61
C LEU A 136 19.40 19.29 -1.31
N ASP A 137 19.22 18.66 -2.47
CA ASP A 137 17.94 18.61 -3.17
C ASP A 137 17.59 17.14 -3.48
N LEU A 138 16.47 16.69 -2.92
CA LEU A 138 15.94 15.34 -3.13
C LEU A 138 14.60 15.41 -3.84
N GLY A 139 14.43 14.58 -4.87
CA GLY A 139 13.17 14.43 -5.59
C GLY A 139 12.66 13.00 -5.49
N PHE A 140 11.41 12.85 -5.08
CA PHE A 140 10.70 11.59 -4.98
C PHE A 140 9.40 11.64 -5.77
N ASP A 141 9.27 10.78 -6.78
CA ASP A 141 8.02 10.62 -7.50
C ASP A 141 7.18 9.53 -6.83
N ALA A 142 6.12 9.92 -6.14
CA ALA A 142 5.09 8.98 -5.72
C ALA A 142 4.25 8.59 -6.95
N LEU A 143 4.37 7.33 -7.36
CA LEU A 143 3.72 6.82 -8.58
C LEU A 143 2.23 6.50 -8.37
N ASP A 144 1.84 6.41 -7.10
CA ASP A 144 0.44 6.40 -6.65
C ASP A 144 0.15 7.76 -5.99
N SER A 145 -0.97 8.37 -6.35
CA SER A 145 -1.44 9.64 -5.79
C SER A 145 -1.92 9.53 -4.34
N THR A 146 -2.28 8.32 -3.89
CA THR A 146 -2.85 8.06 -2.58
C THR A 146 -1.80 8.13 -1.46
N VAL A 147 -2.18 8.72 -0.33
CA VAL A 147 -1.39 8.72 0.90
C VAL A 147 -1.77 7.48 1.70
N HIS A 148 -0.79 6.65 2.08
CA HIS A 148 -1.05 5.42 2.83
C HIS A 148 -0.69 5.59 4.30
N ASP A 149 -1.39 4.90 5.19
CA ASP A 149 -0.92 4.76 6.58
C ASP A 149 0.42 4.02 6.63
N ASP A 150 1.29 4.42 7.55
CA ASP A 150 2.54 3.71 7.81
C ASP A 150 2.34 2.42 8.63
N VAL A 151 1.18 2.26 9.28
CA VAL A 151 0.76 1.00 9.91
C VAL A 151 0.04 0.11 8.89
N GLU A 152 0.49 -1.13 8.79
CA GLU A 152 -0.22 -2.17 8.03
C GLU A 152 -1.17 -2.93 8.94
N GLN A 153 -2.42 -3.02 8.52
CA GLN A 153 -3.42 -3.85 9.16
C GLN A 153 -3.44 -5.23 8.50
N SER A 154 -3.84 -6.23 9.27
CA SER A 154 -3.94 -7.60 8.78
C SER A 154 -5.14 -8.32 9.36
N LEU A 155 -5.71 -9.21 8.57
CA LEU A 155 -6.77 -10.13 8.97
C LEU A 155 -6.48 -11.50 8.38
N VAL A 156 -6.68 -12.55 9.17
CA VAL A 156 -6.55 -13.94 8.72
C VAL A 156 -7.88 -14.64 8.97
N LEU A 157 -8.43 -15.25 7.93
CA LEU A 157 -9.69 -15.98 7.97
C LEU A 157 -9.43 -17.47 7.67
N PRO A 158 -9.99 -18.39 8.47
CA PRO A 158 -10.19 -19.77 8.01
C PRO A 158 -11.24 -19.80 6.90
N LEU A 159 -11.36 -20.92 6.20
CA LEU A 159 -12.45 -21.07 5.23
C LEU A 159 -13.77 -20.88 5.95
N ASP A 160 -14.64 -20.06 5.36
CA ASP A 160 -15.99 -19.93 5.85
C ASP A 160 -16.74 -21.24 5.54
N ILE A 161 -16.73 -22.17 6.50
CA ILE A 161 -17.50 -23.42 6.44
C ILE A 161 -19.00 -23.18 6.63
N SER A 162 -19.48 -21.93 6.63
CA SER A 162 -20.87 -21.59 7.00
C SER A 162 -21.94 -22.02 6.00
N GLN A 163 -21.67 -22.79 4.95
CA GLN A 163 -22.72 -23.31 4.06
C GLN A 163 -22.62 -24.77 3.61
N ASP A 164 -21.66 -25.55 4.11
CA ASP A 164 -21.79 -27.02 3.98
C ASP A 164 -22.49 -27.56 5.22
N ALA A 165 -23.74 -27.96 5.01
CA ALA A 165 -24.65 -28.50 6.00
C ALA A 165 -24.02 -29.72 6.71
N PHE A 166 -23.26 -29.48 7.77
CA PHE A 166 -23.18 -30.44 8.87
C PHE A 166 -24.55 -30.43 9.53
N GLY A 167 -25.45 -31.26 9.02
CA GLY A 167 -26.72 -31.54 9.68
C GLY A 167 -26.47 -31.95 11.12
N PHE A 168 -27.44 -31.69 12.00
CA PHE A 168 -27.34 -32.14 13.38
C PHE A 168 -27.21 -33.67 13.43
N LYS A 169 -26.18 -34.19 14.10
CA LYS A 169 -26.05 -35.63 14.34
C LYS A 169 -26.96 -36.02 15.50
N ALA A 170 -27.95 -36.87 15.22
CA ALA A 170 -28.99 -37.30 16.16
C ALA A 170 -28.45 -38.20 17.30
N PRO A 171 -29.17 -38.29 18.45
CA PRO A 171 -30.45 -37.64 18.74
C PRO A 171 -30.28 -36.26 19.39
N VAL A 172 -30.93 -35.25 18.80
CA VAL A 172 -30.95 -33.89 19.35
C VAL A 172 -32.08 -33.80 20.38
N ILE A 173 -31.77 -33.38 21.61
CA ILE A 173 -32.75 -33.20 22.69
C ILE A 173 -33.09 -31.72 22.82
N ALA A 174 -34.38 -31.39 22.86
CA ALA A 174 -34.89 -30.03 23.00
C ALA A 174 -34.64 -29.45 24.41
N PRO A 175 -34.58 -28.11 24.58
CA PRO A 175 -34.80 -27.08 23.57
C PRO A 175 -33.55 -26.79 22.73
N ILE A 176 -33.70 -26.88 21.41
CA ILE A 176 -32.66 -26.49 20.46
C ILE A 176 -32.78 -24.99 20.25
N THR A 177 -31.74 -24.24 20.63
CA THR A 177 -31.62 -22.83 20.26
C THR A 177 -30.52 -22.72 19.22
N THR A 178 -30.85 -22.15 18.06
CA THR A 178 -29.83 -21.64 17.14
C THR A 178 -29.45 -20.27 17.70
N GLY A 179 -28.29 -20.18 18.35
CA GLY A 179 -27.84 -18.93 18.95
C GLY A 179 -27.98 -17.75 17.97
N VAL A 180 -28.37 -16.59 18.47
CA VAL A 180 -28.44 -15.37 17.66
C VAL A 180 -27.01 -14.99 17.28
N SER A 181 -26.66 -15.08 16.00
CA SER A 181 -25.35 -14.61 15.53
C SER A 181 -25.31 -13.10 15.62
N ASN A 182 -24.48 -12.54 16.50
CA ASN A 182 -24.24 -11.10 16.53
C ASN A 182 -23.38 -10.73 15.30
N PRO A 183 -23.89 -9.95 14.34
CA PRO A 183 -23.12 -9.58 13.14
C PRO A 183 -21.83 -8.82 13.50
N ALA A 184 -21.83 -8.07 14.60
CA ALA A 184 -20.67 -7.29 15.03
C ALA A 184 -19.48 -8.13 15.51
N THR A 185 -19.72 -9.38 15.95
CA THR A 185 -18.69 -10.31 16.43
C THR A 185 -18.25 -11.32 15.37
N ARG A 186 -18.83 -11.26 14.16
CA ARG A 186 -18.44 -12.13 13.05
C ARG A 186 -16.98 -11.84 12.64
N PRO A 187 -16.12 -12.85 12.44
CA PRO A 187 -14.79 -12.61 11.87
C PRO A 187 -14.94 -12.15 10.41
N GLY A 188 -14.02 -11.32 9.90
CA GLY A 188 -14.11 -10.80 8.54
C GLY A 188 -14.07 -9.28 8.43
N TRP A 189 -14.17 -8.57 9.54
CA TRP A 189 -14.22 -7.11 9.52
C TRP A 189 -12.86 -6.50 9.23
N MET A 190 -12.84 -5.63 8.22
CA MET A 190 -11.77 -4.71 7.89
C MET A 190 -12.24 -3.29 8.18
N THR A 191 -11.33 -2.40 8.52
CA THR A 191 -11.63 -0.98 8.71
C THR A 191 -10.60 -0.15 7.98
N ASN A 192 -11.07 0.62 7.01
CA ASN A 192 -10.30 1.68 6.38
C ASN A 192 -10.64 3.00 7.09
N ARG A 193 -9.70 3.54 7.86
CA ARG A 193 -9.90 4.80 8.60
C ARG A 193 -9.62 6.06 7.75
N GLY A 194 -9.27 5.88 6.49
CA GLY A 194 -9.03 6.96 5.55
C GLY A 194 -10.28 7.38 4.78
N ASP A 195 -10.12 8.43 3.97
CA ASP A 195 -11.16 9.05 3.15
C ASP A 195 -11.13 8.59 1.68
N LEU A 196 -10.12 7.78 1.29
CA LEU A 196 -10.04 7.13 -0.01
C LEU A 196 -10.17 5.61 0.11
N PRO A 197 -10.61 4.90 -0.94
CA PRO A 197 -10.57 3.45 -0.97
C PRO A 197 -9.15 2.89 -0.81
N ALA A 198 -8.98 1.88 0.05
CA ALA A 198 -7.71 1.21 0.29
C ALA A 198 -7.55 -0.04 -0.58
N PHE A 199 -6.32 -0.29 -1.05
CA PHE A 199 -6.00 -1.44 -1.90
C PHE A 199 -5.29 -2.55 -1.10
N PRO A 200 -5.93 -3.70 -0.86
CA PRO A 200 -5.33 -4.78 -0.09
C PRO A 200 -4.34 -5.66 -0.87
N LYS A 201 -3.48 -6.36 -0.14
CA LYS A 201 -2.76 -7.54 -0.61
C LYS A 201 -3.37 -8.79 0.03
N LEU A 202 -3.54 -9.86 -0.74
CA LEU A 202 -4.12 -11.12 -0.28
C LEU A 202 -3.13 -12.27 -0.45
N ARG A 203 -3.20 -13.26 0.45
CA ARG A 203 -2.57 -14.57 0.31
C ARG A 203 -3.59 -15.65 0.65
N ILE A 204 -3.83 -16.57 -0.29
CA ILE A 204 -4.63 -17.77 -0.08
C ILE A 204 -3.66 -18.96 0.00
N SER A 205 -3.74 -19.73 1.08
CA SER A 205 -2.86 -20.89 1.33
C SER A 205 -3.66 -22.19 1.17
N GLY A 206 -3.13 -23.13 0.41
CA GLY A 206 -3.74 -24.44 0.18
C GLY A 206 -3.64 -25.38 1.38
N PRO A 207 -4.33 -26.54 1.33
CA PRO A 207 -5.02 -27.09 0.16
C PRO A 207 -6.38 -26.43 -0.09
N VAL A 208 -6.65 -26.02 -1.33
CA VAL A 208 -7.91 -25.37 -1.70
C VAL A 208 -8.13 -25.38 -3.21
N ALA A 209 -9.38 -25.48 -3.66
CA ALA A 209 -9.75 -25.33 -5.06
C ALA A 209 -10.79 -24.21 -5.28
N ASN A 210 -10.66 -23.54 -6.42
CA ASN A 210 -11.56 -22.49 -6.89
C ASN A 210 -11.90 -21.38 -5.87
N PRO A 211 -10.91 -20.76 -5.20
CA PRO A 211 -11.20 -19.77 -4.17
C PRO A 211 -11.85 -18.51 -4.76
N ARG A 212 -12.82 -17.98 -4.04
CA ARG A 212 -13.52 -16.73 -4.33
C ARG A 212 -13.55 -15.86 -3.09
N VAL A 213 -13.04 -14.64 -3.20
CA VAL A 213 -13.00 -13.63 -2.14
C VAL A 213 -13.83 -12.42 -2.58
N TRP A 214 -14.63 -11.83 -1.69
CA TRP A 214 -15.41 -10.63 -2.00
C TRP A 214 -15.57 -9.71 -0.79
N ILE A 215 -15.80 -8.43 -1.08
CA ILE A 215 -16.15 -7.41 -0.09
C ILE A 215 -17.66 -7.23 -0.13
N ALA A 216 -18.35 -7.42 1.00
CA ALA A 216 -19.81 -7.44 1.06
C ALA A 216 -20.44 -6.12 0.60
N GLU A 217 -19.84 -4.99 0.99
CA GLU A 217 -20.36 -3.64 0.79
C GLU A 217 -20.26 -3.18 -0.68
N THR A 218 -19.26 -3.66 -1.42
CA THR A 218 -19.06 -3.27 -2.83
C THR A 218 -19.49 -4.35 -3.82
N GLY A 219 -19.68 -5.59 -3.35
CA GLY A 219 -19.93 -6.77 -4.18
C GLY A 219 -18.76 -7.17 -5.09
N LYS A 220 -17.62 -6.46 -5.02
CA LYS A 220 -16.45 -6.74 -5.87
C LYS A 220 -15.76 -8.00 -5.38
N ALA A 221 -15.41 -8.87 -6.34
CA ALA A 221 -14.91 -10.21 -6.06
C ALA A 221 -13.66 -10.53 -6.87
N LEU A 222 -12.81 -11.38 -6.31
CA LEU A 222 -11.70 -12.05 -6.97
C LEU A 222 -11.94 -13.55 -6.89
N GLN A 223 -12.10 -14.19 -8.04
CA GLN A 223 -12.32 -15.63 -8.18
C GLN A 223 -11.21 -16.23 -9.02
N LEU A 224 -10.58 -17.29 -8.53
CA LEU A 224 -9.49 -17.96 -9.21
C LEU A 224 -9.89 -19.38 -9.60
N ALA A 225 -9.72 -19.73 -10.88
CA ALA A 225 -9.86 -21.08 -11.41
C ALA A 225 -8.53 -21.83 -11.27
N LEU A 226 -8.17 -22.20 -10.03
CA LEU A 226 -6.95 -22.95 -9.74
C LEU A 226 -7.15 -23.89 -8.54
N THR A 227 -6.20 -24.81 -8.39
CA THR A 227 -6.05 -25.65 -7.18
C THR A 227 -4.67 -25.42 -6.57
N LEU A 228 -4.64 -25.30 -5.25
CA LEU A 228 -3.43 -25.25 -4.43
C LEU A 228 -3.36 -26.52 -3.60
N GLY A 229 -2.21 -27.20 -3.60
CA GLY A 229 -1.92 -28.31 -2.69
C GLY A 229 -1.48 -27.84 -1.30
N PRO A 230 -1.22 -28.78 -0.37
CA PRO A 230 -0.63 -28.46 0.93
C PRO A 230 0.70 -27.72 0.79
N GLY A 231 0.86 -26.61 1.51
CA GLY A 231 2.07 -25.77 1.44
C GLY A 231 2.15 -24.84 0.23
N GLU A 232 1.27 -24.99 -0.76
CA GLU A 232 1.17 -24.05 -1.88
C GLU A 232 0.37 -22.81 -1.49
N TYR A 233 0.65 -21.68 -2.13
CA TYR A 233 -0.09 -20.45 -1.92
C TYR A 233 -0.15 -19.61 -3.19
N VAL A 234 -1.15 -18.73 -3.25
CA VAL A 234 -1.23 -17.65 -4.23
C VAL A 234 -1.27 -16.31 -3.52
N GLU A 235 -0.48 -15.37 -4.00
CA GLU A 235 -0.47 -13.97 -3.57
C GLU A 235 -1.09 -13.09 -4.65
N ILE A 236 -1.89 -12.12 -4.20
CA ILE A 236 -2.60 -11.17 -5.05
C ILE A 236 -2.31 -9.77 -4.51
N ASP A 237 -1.82 -8.88 -5.37
CA ASP A 237 -1.62 -7.47 -5.03
C ASP A 237 -2.58 -6.63 -5.87
N THR A 238 -3.41 -5.80 -5.22
CA THR A 238 -4.39 -4.94 -5.91
C THR A 238 -3.94 -3.48 -6.01
N ARG A 239 -2.81 -3.13 -5.37
CA ARG A 239 -2.34 -1.75 -5.24
C ARG A 239 -2.12 -1.08 -6.59
N LEU A 240 -2.36 0.22 -6.62
CA LEU A 240 -2.03 1.07 -7.76
C LEU A 240 -0.54 0.93 -8.08
N GLY A 241 -0.21 0.73 -9.36
CA GLY A 241 1.16 0.49 -9.81
C GLY A 241 1.75 -0.90 -9.48
N ALA A 242 1.07 -1.74 -8.71
CA ALA A 242 1.52 -3.09 -8.35
C ALA A 242 0.34 -4.09 -8.38
N ARG A 243 -0.11 -4.45 -9.58
CA ARG A 243 -1.21 -5.41 -9.78
C ARG A 243 -0.71 -6.70 -10.39
N TRP A 244 -0.79 -7.79 -9.65
CA TRP A 244 -0.32 -9.09 -10.09
C TRP A 244 -0.92 -10.21 -9.23
N VAL A 245 -0.87 -11.43 -9.78
CA VAL A 245 -1.17 -12.68 -9.08
C VAL A 245 -0.01 -13.64 -9.28
N VAL A 246 0.57 -14.15 -8.20
CA VAL A 246 1.74 -15.04 -8.23
C VAL A 246 1.49 -16.27 -7.36
N LYS A 247 1.70 -17.45 -7.93
CA LYS A 247 1.70 -18.76 -7.25
C LYS A 247 3.12 -19.11 -6.78
N ASN A 248 3.24 -19.54 -5.52
CA ASN A 248 4.47 -20.02 -4.88
C ASN A 248 5.68 -19.08 -5.05
N GLY A 249 5.45 -17.76 -5.14
CA GLY A 249 6.50 -16.73 -5.22
C GLY A 249 7.18 -16.52 -6.58
N PHE A 250 6.95 -17.36 -7.59
CA PHE A 250 7.68 -17.27 -8.88
C PHE A 250 6.80 -17.41 -10.14
N GLY A 251 5.66 -18.10 -10.08
CA GLY A 251 4.80 -18.33 -11.26
C GLY A 251 3.65 -17.33 -11.33
N SER A 252 3.47 -16.64 -12.45
CA SER A 252 2.25 -15.83 -12.65
C SER A 252 1.02 -16.74 -12.64
N ALA A 253 0.01 -16.36 -11.87
CA ALA A 253 -1.31 -17.00 -11.84
C ALA A 253 -2.43 -16.02 -12.25
N GLN A 254 -2.07 -14.96 -13.00
CA GLN A 254 -3.01 -13.96 -13.47
C GLN A 254 -4.14 -14.55 -14.33
N THR A 255 -3.83 -15.55 -15.15
CA THR A 255 -4.79 -16.24 -16.03
C THR A 255 -5.80 -17.08 -15.26
N ALA A 256 -5.55 -17.37 -13.98
CA ALA A 256 -6.52 -18.06 -13.14
C ALA A 256 -7.68 -17.12 -12.72
N LEU A 257 -7.49 -15.81 -12.74
CA LEU A 257 -8.58 -14.87 -12.40
C LEU A 257 -9.73 -14.99 -13.41
N SER A 258 -10.96 -15.02 -12.92
CA SER A 258 -12.14 -14.89 -13.79
C SER A 258 -12.14 -13.54 -14.51
N THR A 259 -12.85 -13.46 -15.64
CA THR A 259 -12.98 -12.21 -16.43
C THR A 259 -13.63 -11.07 -15.65
N SER A 260 -14.47 -11.38 -14.67
CA SER A 260 -15.10 -10.41 -13.76
C SER A 260 -14.20 -9.97 -12.60
N SER A 261 -13.07 -10.64 -12.38
CA SER A 261 -12.16 -10.39 -11.26
C SER A 261 -11.21 -9.22 -11.56
N ARG A 262 -11.69 -8.01 -11.31
CA ARG A 262 -10.96 -6.76 -11.57
C ARG A 262 -10.13 -6.34 -10.36
N LEU A 263 -8.81 -6.56 -10.43
CA LEU A 263 -7.86 -6.16 -9.38
C LEU A 263 -7.93 -4.66 -9.08
N ASP A 264 -8.15 -3.83 -10.11
CA ASP A 264 -8.29 -2.38 -9.97
C ASP A 264 -9.55 -1.95 -9.20
N GLN A 265 -10.58 -2.81 -9.13
CA GLN A 265 -11.84 -2.52 -8.46
C GLN A 265 -11.98 -3.20 -7.10
N PHE A 266 -11.05 -4.09 -6.74
CA PHE A 266 -11.06 -4.77 -5.45
C PHE A 266 -10.42 -3.88 -4.38
N GLN A 267 -11.25 -3.00 -3.81
CA GLN A 267 -10.86 -1.94 -2.88
C GLN A 267 -11.73 -1.97 -1.63
N ILE A 268 -11.14 -1.68 -0.48
CA ILE A 268 -11.83 -1.52 0.80
C ILE A 268 -12.32 -0.06 0.88
N PRO A 269 -13.64 0.19 0.80
CA PRO A 269 -14.16 1.54 0.90
C PRO A 269 -13.86 2.17 2.27
N PRO A 270 -13.88 3.51 2.39
CA PRO A 270 -13.82 4.19 3.68
C PRO A 270 -14.84 3.62 4.68
N GLY A 271 -14.41 3.48 5.94
CA GLY A 271 -15.21 2.89 7.01
C GLY A 271 -15.00 1.39 7.18
N ARG A 272 -16.03 0.71 7.67
CA ARG A 272 -15.97 -0.71 8.02
C ARG A 272 -16.54 -1.56 6.88
N SER A 273 -15.85 -2.64 6.54
CA SER A 273 -16.28 -3.58 5.50
C SER A 273 -16.07 -5.03 5.90
N GLU A 274 -16.93 -5.92 5.43
CA GLU A 274 -16.81 -7.36 5.66
C GLU A 274 -16.15 -8.05 4.47
N LEU A 275 -15.01 -8.69 4.72
CA LEU A 275 -14.39 -9.63 3.80
C LEU A 275 -15.02 -11.01 3.97
N ARG A 276 -15.44 -11.60 2.86
CA ARG A 276 -15.91 -12.98 2.82
C ARG A 276 -15.14 -13.75 1.78
N TRP A 277 -15.06 -15.06 1.99
CA TRP A 277 -14.48 -15.94 1.00
C TRP A 277 -15.03 -17.35 1.11
N THR A 278 -14.97 -18.06 -0.01
CA THR A 278 -15.39 -19.46 -0.14
C THR A 278 -14.44 -20.17 -1.09
N ALA A 279 -14.42 -21.49 -0.99
CA ALA A 279 -13.61 -22.38 -1.80
C ALA A 279 -13.99 -23.83 -1.50
N THR A 280 -13.44 -24.77 -2.27
CA THR A 280 -13.52 -26.19 -1.96
C THR A 280 -12.27 -26.63 -1.17
N ASP A 281 -12.43 -26.99 0.10
CA ASP A 281 -11.40 -27.61 0.96
C ASP A 281 -12.09 -28.57 1.96
N TYR A 282 -11.56 -29.79 2.11
CA TYR A 282 -12.04 -30.79 3.06
C TYR A 282 -11.12 -30.99 4.27
N THR A 283 -10.03 -30.22 4.36
CA THR A 283 -9.01 -30.36 5.39
C THR A 283 -9.12 -29.34 6.52
N ASN A 284 -9.85 -28.23 6.29
CA ASN A 284 -9.97 -27.08 7.20
C ASN A 284 -8.61 -26.43 7.55
N THR A 285 -7.60 -26.65 6.71
CA THR A 285 -6.25 -26.09 6.89
C THR A 285 -5.98 -24.87 6.00
N THR A 286 -6.85 -24.59 5.03
CA THR A 286 -6.72 -23.39 4.18
C THR A 286 -6.91 -22.10 4.97
N ARG A 287 -6.18 -21.06 4.57
CA ARG A 287 -6.23 -19.72 5.20
C ARG A 287 -6.21 -18.64 4.14
N LEU A 288 -7.04 -17.61 4.33
CA LEU A 288 -6.96 -16.34 3.62
C LEU A 288 -6.34 -15.31 4.56
N ALA A 289 -5.16 -14.81 4.22
CA ALA A 289 -4.58 -13.64 4.85
C ALA A 289 -4.80 -12.42 3.95
N ILE A 290 -5.22 -11.31 4.52
CA ILE A 290 -5.32 -10.02 3.85
C ILE A 290 -4.53 -8.99 4.65
N THR A 291 -3.84 -8.10 3.96
CA THR A 291 -3.22 -6.92 4.56
C THR A 291 -3.60 -5.67 3.80
N TRP A 292 -3.74 -4.55 4.51
CA TRP A 292 -4.05 -3.26 3.91
C TRP A 292 -3.48 -2.13 4.74
N ARG A 293 -3.45 -0.95 4.15
CA ARG A 293 -3.12 0.32 4.82
C ARG A 293 -4.29 1.26 4.59
N ASP A 294 -4.62 2.04 5.61
CA ASP A 294 -5.66 3.08 5.44
C ASP A 294 -5.20 4.07 4.37
N ALA A 295 -6.14 4.54 3.54
CA ALA A 295 -5.84 5.34 2.36
C ALA A 295 -6.45 6.74 2.46
N TYR A 296 -5.62 7.76 2.28
CA TYR A 296 -5.95 9.15 2.53
C TYR A 296 -5.69 10.05 1.32
N THR A 297 -6.46 11.13 1.22
CA THR A 297 -6.23 12.22 0.25
C THR A 297 -4.98 13.03 0.60
N ALA A 298 -4.69 13.17 1.90
CA ALA A 298 -3.62 14.02 2.45
C ALA A 298 -2.95 13.41 3.71
N LEU A 299 -1.92 14.07 4.22
CA LEU A 299 -1.14 13.64 5.40
C LEU A 299 -1.94 13.58 6.72
#